data_AF-A0A0N0UXL0-F1
#
_entry.id   AF-A0A0N0UXL0-F1
#
_cell.length_a   1.000
_cell.length_b   1.000
_cell.length_c   1.000
_cell.angle_alpha   90.00
_cell.angle_beta   90.00
_cell.angle_gamma   90.00
#
_symmetry.space_group_name_H-M   'P 1'
#
loop_
_entity.id
_entity.type
_entity.pdbx_description
1 polymer ?
#
loop_
_entity_poly.entity_id
_entity_poly.type
_entity_poly.pdbx_seq_one_letter_code
_entity_poly.pdbx_strand_id
1 'polypeptide(L)'
;MTTIKLIYIANIIVAGYIGVVSLFFPKLSLATIFQNSYQATDLIRLIGCLWLAIAVLSVCGLWLPMTFSPILLLQLIYKGSWLLVVAIPAIKNNLNYPSGMAVFFLVWVLVLPFIIPWTEWTK
;
A
#
# COMPACT_ATOMS: atom_id res chain seq x y z
N MET A 1 10.21 18.42 -5.07
CA MET A 1 9.31 18.44 -3.87
C MET A 1 7.83 18.32 -4.22
N THR A 2 7.34 18.88 -5.33
CA THR A 2 5.91 18.78 -5.70
C THR A 2 5.46 17.33 -5.95
N THR A 3 6.27 16.53 -6.66
CA THR A 3 5.92 15.14 -7.01
C THR A 3 5.79 14.21 -5.80
N ILE A 4 6.67 14.34 -4.80
CA ILE A 4 6.59 13.50 -3.59
C ILE A 4 5.33 13.80 -2.78
N LYS A 5 4.88 15.07 -2.76
CA LYS A 5 3.61 15.46 -2.13
C LYS A 5 2.39 14.86 -2.85
N LEU A 6 2.41 14.76 -4.18
CA LEU A 6 1.35 14.08 -4.92
C LEU A 6 1.24 12.60 -4.54
N ILE A 7 2.40 11.93 -4.37
CA ILE A 7 2.40 10.54 -3.89
C ILE A 7 1.87 10.43 -2.46
N TYR A 8 2.19 11.38 -1.57
CA TYR A 8 1.57 11.40 -0.24
C TYR A 8 0.06 11.58 -0.29
N ILE A 9 -0.45 12.49 -1.11
CA ILE A 9 -1.91 12.67 -1.30
C ILE A 9 -2.55 11.38 -1.79
N ALA A 10 -1.95 10.73 -2.80
CA ALA A 10 -2.44 9.46 -3.32
C ALA A 10 -2.44 8.37 -2.24
N ASN A 11 -1.40 8.31 -1.40
CA ASN A 11 -1.34 7.38 -0.27
C ASN A 11 -2.42 7.69 0.77
N ILE A 12 -2.65 8.96 1.11
CA ILE A 12 -3.70 9.33 2.08
C ILE A 12 -5.06 8.86 1.60
N ILE A 13 -5.38 9.07 0.32
CA ILE A 13 -6.67 8.67 -0.24
C ILE A 13 -6.80 7.14 -0.25
N VAL A 14 -5.83 6.44 -0.85
CA VAL A 14 -5.95 5.00 -1.06
C VAL A 14 -5.69 4.21 0.23
N ALA A 15 -4.60 4.51 0.93
CA ALA A 15 -4.27 3.84 2.18
C ALA A 15 -5.25 4.22 3.30
N GLY A 16 -5.74 5.46 3.33
CA GLY A 16 -6.78 5.88 4.25
C GLY A 16 -8.07 5.10 4.01
N TYR A 17 -8.52 5.00 2.76
CA TYR A 17 -9.69 4.19 2.41
C TYR A 17 -9.51 2.71 2.82
N ILE A 18 -8.40 2.07 2.40
CA ILE A 18 -8.14 0.66 2.72
C ILE A 18 -8.03 0.45 4.23
N GLY A 19 -7.33 1.33 4.95
CA GLY A 19 -7.15 1.26 6.39
C GLY A 19 -8.46 1.37 7.14
N VAL A 20 -9.24 2.43 6.88
CA VAL A 20 -10.54 2.67 7.53
C VAL A 20 -11.52 1.55 7.22
N VAL A 21 -11.69 1.19 5.95
CA VAL A 21 -12.65 0.14 5.56
C VAL A 21 -12.26 -1.22 6.13
N SER A 22 -10.97 -1.56 6.17
CA SER A 22 -10.53 -2.85 6.74
C SER A 22 -10.64 -2.90 8.27
N LEU A 23 -10.45 -1.77 8.95
CA LEU A 23 -10.57 -1.69 10.41
C LEU A 23 -12.01 -1.72 10.89
N PHE A 24 -12.89 -0.92 10.28
CA PHE A 24 -14.25 -0.71 10.77
C PHE A 24 -15.30 -1.52 10.02
N PHE A 25 -15.03 -1.90 8.76
CA PHE A 25 -15.97 -2.61 7.89
C PHE A 25 -15.31 -3.83 7.19
N PRO A 26 -14.76 -4.80 7.95
CA PRO A 26 -13.94 -5.87 7.40
C PRO A 26 -14.65 -6.75 6.34
N LYS A 27 -15.98 -6.94 6.48
CA LYS A 27 -16.79 -7.65 5.46
C LYS A 27 -16.85 -6.91 4.13
N LEU A 28 -16.95 -5.58 4.16
CA LEU A 28 -16.93 -4.75 2.96
C LEU A 28 -15.53 -4.75 2.33
N SER A 29 -14.48 -4.67 3.16
CA SER A 29 -13.09 -4.75 2.69
C SER A 29 -12.81 -6.07 1.97
N LEU A 30 -13.27 -7.19 2.53
CA LEU A 30 -13.16 -8.50 1.89
C LEU A 30 -13.78 -8.53 0.50
N ALA A 31 -15.01 -8.05 0.37
CA ALA A 31 -15.73 -8.10 -0.89
C ALA A 31 -15.13 -7.16 -1.95
N THR A 32 -14.69 -5.96 -1.54
CA THR A 32 -14.32 -4.89 -2.49
C THR A 32 -12.82 -4.79 -2.74
N ILE A 33 -11.99 -4.81 -1.69
CA ILE A 33 -10.53 -4.63 -1.77
C ILE A 33 -9.84 -5.98 -2.01
N PHE A 34 -10.25 -7.00 -1.24
CA PHE A 34 -9.65 -8.32 -1.30
C PHE A 34 -10.39 -9.29 -2.24
N GLN A 35 -11.47 -8.86 -2.89
CA GLN A 35 -12.24 -9.62 -3.88
C GLN A 35 -12.57 -11.06 -3.41
N ASN A 36 -12.89 -11.22 -2.13
CA ASN A 36 -13.15 -12.50 -1.45
C ASN A 36 -12.06 -13.56 -1.65
N SER A 37 -10.81 -13.13 -1.91
CA SER A 37 -9.66 -14.02 -2.10
C SER A 37 -9.04 -14.51 -0.80
N TYR A 38 -9.47 -13.96 0.35
CA TYR A 38 -8.99 -14.32 1.68
C TYR A 38 -10.15 -14.70 2.61
N GLN A 39 -9.83 -15.44 3.67
CA GLN A 39 -10.79 -15.78 4.71
C GLN A 39 -11.13 -14.56 5.57
N ALA A 40 -12.39 -14.50 6.01
CA ALA A 40 -12.86 -13.47 6.92
C ALA A 40 -12.31 -13.68 8.34
N THR A 41 -11.17 -13.06 8.64
CA THR A 41 -10.45 -13.21 9.90
C THR A 41 -10.02 -11.85 10.45
N ASP A 42 -9.59 -11.80 11.72
CA ASP A 42 -9.07 -10.58 12.34
C ASP A 42 -7.79 -10.05 11.66
N LEU A 43 -7.16 -10.84 10.79
CA LEU A 43 -6.03 -10.41 9.96
C LEU A 43 -6.40 -9.22 9.06
N ILE A 44 -7.65 -9.07 8.64
CA ILE A 44 -8.08 -7.91 7.83
C ILE A 44 -7.95 -6.62 8.64
N ARG A 45 -8.31 -6.65 9.94
CA ARG A 45 -8.15 -5.50 10.82
C ARG A 45 -6.68 -5.20 11.06
N LEU A 46 -5.85 -6.23 11.22
CA LEU A 46 -4.40 -6.07 11.34
C LEU A 46 -3.80 -5.41 10.08
N ILE A 47 -4.21 -5.85 8.89
CA ILE A 47 -3.83 -5.20 7.63
C ILE A 47 -4.33 -3.75 7.63
N GLY A 48 -5.57 -3.51 8.07
CA GLY A 48 -6.13 -2.18 8.22
C GLY A 48 -5.29 -1.24 9.10
N CYS A 49 -4.73 -1.73 10.22
CA CYS A 49 -3.80 -0.98 11.06
C CYS A 49 -2.56 -0.51 10.27
N LEU A 50 -1.95 -1.42 9.49
CA LEU A 50 -0.77 -1.09 8.67
C LEU A 50 -1.09 0.00 7.65
N TRP A 51 -2.19 -0.15 6.91
CA TRP A 51 -2.60 0.83 5.90
C TRP A 51 -2.97 2.18 6.51
N LEU A 52 -3.64 2.18 7.66
CA LEU A 52 -3.94 3.42 8.39
C LEU A 52 -2.66 4.12 8.87
N ALA A 53 -1.68 3.38 9.39
CA ALA A 53 -0.39 3.94 9.79
C ALA A 53 0.34 4.58 8.61
N ILE A 54 0.34 3.93 7.44
CA ILE A 54 0.89 4.50 6.19
C ILE A 54 0.16 5.80 5.81
N ALA A 55 -1.17 5.83 5.94
CA ALA A 55 -1.96 7.03 5.64
C ALA A 55 -1.61 8.19 6.58
N VAL A 56 -1.56 7.95 7.90
CA VAL A 56 -1.22 8.96 8.91
C VAL A 56 0.19 9.51 8.70
N LEU A 57 1.18 8.64 8.46
CA LEU A 57 2.55 9.09 8.17
C LEU A 57 2.62 9.84 6.83
N SER A 58 1.77 9.50 5.86
CA SER A 58 1.67 10.25 4.60
C SER A 58 1.07 11.64 4.81
N VAL A 59 0.14 11.81 5.77
CA VAL A 59 -0.33 13.14 6.21
C VAL A 59 0.86 13.95 6.72
N CYS A 60 1.67 13.41 7.64
CA CYS A 60 2.89 14.08 8.12
C CYS A 60 3.88 14.42 6.98
N GLY A 61 4.00 13.55 5.98
CA GLY A 61 4.81 13.75 4.78
C GLY A 61 4.40 14.94 3.90
N LEU A 62 3.18 15.48 4.03
CA LEU A 62 2.79 16.70 3.31
C LEU A 62 3.55 17.94 3.80
N TRP A 63 3.85 18.00 5.11
CA TRP A 63 4.63 19.09 5.71
C TRP A 63 6.13 18.79 5.72
N LEU A 64 6.52 17.55 6.00
CA LEU A 64 7.92 17.14 6.11
C LEU A 64 8.27 16.02 5.10
N PRO A 65 8.23 16.31 3.79
CA PRO A 65 8.30 15.28 2.74
C PRO A 65 9.59 14.49 2.72
N MET A 66 10.72 15.11 3.07
CA MET A 66 12.01 14.41 3.09
C MET A 66 12.12 13.51 4.32
N THR A 67 11.74 14.01 5.49
CA THR A 67 11.79 13.26 6.76
C THR A 67 10.92 12.01 6.71
N PHE A 68 9.73 12.10 6.12
CA PHE A 68 8.81 10.95 6.02
C PHE A 68 8.97 10.16 4.72
N SER A 69 9.97 10.45 3.88
CA SER A 69 10.19 9.68 2.64
C SER A 69 10.47 8.18 2.85
N PRO A 70 11.01 7.69 3.99
CA PRO A 70 11.13 6.25 4.24
C PRO A 70 9.81 5.48 4.17
N ILE A 71 8.64 6.12 4.37
CA ILE A 71 7.34 5.46 4.19
C ILE A 71 7.08 5.02 2.75
N LEU A 72 7.72 5.69 1.78
CA LEU A 72 7.63 5.33 0.37
C LEU A 72 8.46 4.07 0.09
N LEU A 73 9.63 3.94 0.72
CA LEU A 73 10.41 2.71 0.67
C LEU A 73 9.68 1.56 1.37
N LEU A 74 9.05 1.80 2.53
CA LEU A 74 8.22 0.79 3.19
C LEU A 74 7.16 0.26 2.22
N GLN A 75 6.48 1.15 1.50
CA GLN A 75 5.47 0.75 0.52
C GLN A 75 6.05 0.00 -0.67
N LEU A 76 7.22 0.40 -1.18
CA LEU A 76 7.90 -0.32 -2.25
C LEU A 76 8.22 -1.75 -1.84
N ILE A 77 8.78 -1.94 -0.64
CA ILE A 77 9.14 -3.26 -0.10
C ILE A 77 7.87 -4.09 0.19
N TYR A 78 6.89 -3.51 0.87
CA TYR A 78 5.63 -4.17 1.21
C TYR A 78 4.88 -4.65 -0.05
N LYS A 79 4.66 -3.76 -1.01
CA LYS A 79 3.91 -4.09 -2.24
C LYS A 79 4.71 -5.03 -3.13
N GLY A 80 6.02 -4.81 -3.25
CA GLY A 80 6.92 -5.66 -4.01
C GLY A 80 6.96 -7.08 -3.47
N SER A 81 7.16 -7.25 -2.16
CA SER A 81 7.15 -8.57 -1.52
C SER A 81 5.81 -9.28 -1.67
N TRP A 82 4.68 -8.58 -1.51
CA TRP A 82 3.36 -9.17 -1.73
C TRP A 82 3.17 -9.62 -3.19
N LEU A 83 3.60 -8.84 -4.18
CA LEU A 83 3.54 -9.26 -5.59
C LEU A 83 4.38 -10.51 -5.85
N LEU A 84 5.61 -10.53 -5.33
CA LEU A 84 6.56 -11.62 -5.57
C LEU A 84 6.16 -12.92 -4.88
N VAL A 85 5.69 -12.85 -3.63
CA VAL A 85 5.47 -14.02 -2.77
C VAL A 85 4.00 -14.48 -2.79
N VAL A 86 3.06 -13.58 -3.08
CA VAL A 86 1.62 -13.90 -3.06
C VAL A 86 1.04 -13.90 -4.48
N ALA A 87 1.12 -12.79 -5.20
CA ALA A 87 0.43 -12.65 -6.49
C ALA A 87 1.04 -13.55 -7.59
N ILE A 88 2.36 -13.52 -7.77
CA ILE A 88 3.02 -14.31 -8.82
C ILE A 88 2.77 -15.82 -8.65
N PRO A 89 2.95 -16.42 -7.45
CA PRO A 89 2.63 -17.82 -7.26
C PRO A 89 1.14 -18.12 -7.47
N ALA A 90 0.23 -17.24 -7.03
CA ALA A 90 -1.20 -17.45 -7.25
C ALA A 90 -1.56 -17.47 -8.75
N ILE A 91 -1.00 -16.53 -9.54
CA ILE A 91 -1.17 -16.48 -11.00
C ILE A 91 -0.65 -17.76 -11.66
N LYS A 92 0.58 -18.19 -11.31
CA LYS A 92 1.19 -19.40 -11.89
C LYS A 92 0.39 -20.68 -11.61
N ASN A 93 -0.28 -20.73 -10.46
CA ASN A 93 -1.05 -21.89 -10.02
C ASN A 93 -2.57 -21.75 -10.27
N ASN A 94 -3.01 -20.70 -10.97
CA ASN A 94 -4.43 -20.39 -11.20
C ASN A 94 -5.27 -20.35 -9.90
N LEU A 95 -4.68 -19.82 -8.82
CA LEU A 95 -5.35 -19.62 -7.54
C LEU A 95 -6.03 -18.25 -7.50
N ASN A 96 -7.06 -18.10 -6.67
CA ASN A 96 -7.71 -16.81 -6.44
C ASN A 96 -6.75 -15.84 -5.72
N TYR A 97 -6.72 -14.60 -6.20
CA TYR A 97 -5.98 -13.49 -5.59
C TYR A 97 -6.70 -12.17 -5.93
N PRO A 98 -6.49 -11.10 -5.14
CA PRO A 98 -7.11 -9.82 -5.42
C PRO A 98 -6.39 -9.13 -6.59
N SER A 99 -6.85 -9.39 -7.82
CA SER A 99 -6.29 -8.85 -9.05
C SER A 99 -6.28 -7.32 -9.10
N GLY A 100 -7.32 -6.67 -8.57
CA GLY A 100 -7.37 -5.20 -8.49
C GLY A 100 -6.24 -4.64 -7.62
N MET A 101 -6.00 -5.27 -6.46
CA MET A 101 -4.89 -4.92 -5.58
C MET A 101 -3.53 -5.20 -6.25
N ALA A 102 -3.41 -6.31 -6.98
CA ALA A 102 -2.17 -6.66 -7.67
C ALA A 102 -1.78 -5.64 -8.76
N VAL A 103 -2.74 -5.23 -9.60
CA VAL A 103 -2.50 -4.20 -10.64
C VAL A 103 -2.11 -2.88 -9.98
N PHE A 104 -2.81 -2.49 -8.92
CA PHE A 104 -2.49 -1.27 -8.17
C PHE A 104 -1.08 -1.32 -7.55
N PHE A 105 -0.70 -2.46 -6.95
CA PHE A 105 0.64 -2.63 -6.39
C PHE A 105 1.72 -2.58 -7.45
N LEU A 106 1.48 -3.18 -8.62
CA LEU A 106 2.43 -3.17 -9.73
C LEU A 106 2.74 -1.76 -10.18
N VAL A 107 1.72 -0.92 -10.36
CA VAL A 107 1.90 0.49 -10.70
C VAL A 107 2.74 1.21 -9.64
N TRP A 108 2.47 0.99 -8.35
CA TRP A 108 3.24 1.63 -7.27
C TRP A 108 4.70 1.18 -7.26
N VAL A 109 4.96 -0.12 -7.43
CA VAL A 109 6.32 -0.67 -7.44
C VAL A 109 7.13 -0.15 -8.63
N LEU A 110 6.49 0.10 -9.77
CA LEU A 110 7.15 0.70 -10.93
C LEU A 110 7.39 2.21 -10.77
N VAL A 111 6.47 2.94 -10.12
CA VAL A 111 6.57 4.41 -9.99
C VAL A 111 7.49 4.83 -8.85
N LEU A 112 7.40 4.19 -7.68
CA LEU A 112 8.08 4.63 -6.45
C LEU A 112 9.61 4.74 -6.57
N PRO A 113 10.34 3.85 -7.27
CA PRO A 113 11.78 3.98 -7.44
C PRO A 113 12.23 5.31 -8.06
N PHE A 114 11.37 5.97 -8.85
CA PHE A 114 11.67 7.27 -9.46
C PHE A 114 11.27 8.46 -8.58
N ILE A 115 10.49 8.21 -7.52
CA ILE A 115 10.02 9.26 -6.59
C ILE A 115 10.81 9.28 -5.28
N ILE A 116 11.30 8.13 -4.83
CA ILE A 116 12.08 8.04 -3.60
C ILE A 116 13.36 8.89 -3.76
N PRO A 117 13.67 9.77 -2.80
CA PRO A 117 14.80 10.68 -2.91
C PRO A 117 16.11 10.02 -2.46
N TRP A 118 16.55 8.98 -3.19
CA TRP A 118 17.71 8.15 -2.85
C TRP A 118 18.96 8.96 -2.51
N THR A 119 19.24 9.99 -3.31
CA THR A 119 20.43 10.83 -3.16
C THR A 119 20.42 11.69 -1.90
N GLU A 120 19.24 12.00 -1.35
CA GLU A 120 19.14 12.82 -0.14
C GLU A 120 19.31 11.99 1.14
N TRP A 121 19.19 10.66 1.07
CA TRP A 121 19.40 9.77 2.23
C TRP A 121 20.86 9.40 2.46
N THR A 122 21.69 9.54 1.43
CA THR A 122 23.11 9.17 1.45
C THR A 122 24.03 10.37 1.66
N LYS A 123 23.47 11.57 1.85
CA LYS A 123 24.21 12.78 2.23
C LYS A 123 24.29 12.88 3.75
#